data_AF-D6A732-F1
#
_entry.id   AF-D6A732-F1
#
_cell.length_a   1.000
_cell.length_b   1.000
_cell.length_c   1.000
_cell.angle_alpha   90.00
_cell.angle_beta   90.00
_cell.angle_gamma   90.00
#
_symmetry.space_group_name_H-M   'P 1'
#
loop_
_entity.id
_entity.type
_entity.pdbx_description
1 polymer ?
#
loop_
_entity_poly.entity_id
_entity_poly.type
_entity_poly.pdbx_seq_one_letter_code
_entity_poly.pdbx_strand_id
1 'polypeptide(L)'
;MLAPAGRAALDLMEAHLEALWDATDAALPPEPLGLAAKKGDELVHWALDRLRSVPREPKDAFCREVSGLLAEFRSRRSPWNAAALRLLDDTYTFVATGPRQHEDWAHDVHAVLHRTVADPRGWVRLDWDRLNPARRTMPAYPFDPPDPALLPARLYPLEAEAAVAALAIMAEEWQAEQAPVRSRPNRDALVADARLLLDRYGPGARYWTNATAAASDPAPDFLASGLQGTASHCFHTHEYIAGLDIFEDLGVIAVNGEEVGVFWSFGAY
;
A
#
# COMPACT_ATOMS: atom_id res chain seq x y z
N MET A 1 -9.58 -3.08 18.93
CA MET A 1 -10.60 -2.91 17.87
C MET A 1 -11.46 -1.70 18.22
N LEU A 2 -11.52 -0.69 17.36
CA LEU A 2 -12.42 0.47 17.52
C LEU A 2 -13.87 0.04 17.34
N ALA A 3 -14.79 0.72 18.03
CA ALA A 3 -16.22 0.50 17.81
C ALA A 3 -16.61 0.87 16.36
N PRO A 4 -17.60 0.17 15.74
CA PRO A 4 -18.00 0.40 14.34
C PRO A 4 -18.31 1.87 14.00
N ALA A 5 -18.84 2.63 14.96
CA ALA A 5 -19.16 4.04 14.78
C ALA A 5 -17.93 4.96 14.71
N GLY A 6 -16.86 4.67 15.47
CA GLY A 6 -15.61 5.46 15.40
C GLY A 6 -14.80 5.14 14.14
N ARG A 7 -14.88 3.89 13.68
CA ARG A 7 -14.32 3.47 12.39
C ARG A 7 -14.90 4.29 11.23
N ALA A 8 -16.22 4.41 11.18
CA ALA A 8 -16.92 5.15 10.13
C ALA A 8 -16.53 6.65 10.09
N ALA A 9 -16.34 7.29 11.25
CA ALA A 9 -15.93 8.70 11.30
C ALA A 9 -14.52 8.91 10.76
N LEU A 10 -13.58 8.02 11.14
CA LEU A 10 -12.21 8.04 10.60
C LEU A 10 -12.20 7.80 9.08
N ASP A 11 -13.03 6.88 8.57
CA ASP A 11 -13.16 6.60 7.13
C ASP A 11 -13.73 7.79 6.36
N LEU A 12 -14.76 8.44 6.89
CA LEU A 12 -15.31 9.65 6.31
C LEU A 12 -14.30 10.80 6.29
N MET A 13 -13.49 10.94 7.35
CA MET A 13 -12.46 11.98 7.42
C MET A 13 -11.34 11.72 6.42
N GLU A 14 -10.86 10.47 6.31
CA GLU A 14 -9.85 10.10 5.32
C GLU A 14 -10.33 10.36 3.90
N ALA A 15 -11.53 9.89 3.56
CA ALA A 15 -12.14 10.10 2.25
C ALA A 15 -12.33 11.59 1.93
N HIS A 16 -12.65 12.42 2.94
CA HIS A 16 -12.76 13.86 2.75
C HIS A 16 -11.40 14.52 2.47
N LEU A 17 -10.37 14.17 3.22
CA LEU A 17 -9.01 14.67 3.00
C LEU A 17 -8.46 14.22 1.63
N GLU A 18 -8.69 12.97 1.23
CA GLU A 18 -8.37 12.47 -0.11
C GLU A 18 -9.08 13.28 -1.22
N ALA A 19 -10.39 13.49 -1.08
CA ALA A 19 -11.17 14.24 -2.07
C ALA A 19 -10.73 15.70 -2.17
N LEU A 20 -10.29 16.30 -1.07
CA LEU A 20 -9.72 17.65 -1.06
C LEU A 20 -8.35 17.70 -1.74
N TRP A 21 -7.51 16.68 -1.52
CA TRP A 21 -6.21 16.56 -2.18
C TRP A 21 -6.35 16.39 -3.70
N ASP A 22 -7.37 15.65 -4.14
CA ASP A 22 -7.65 15.38 -5.56
C ASP A 22 -8.29 16.52 -6.34
N ALA A 23 -8.81 17.52 -5.64
CA ALA A 23 -9.55 18.61 -6.25
C ALA A 23 -8.60 19.49 -7.09
N THR A 24 -8.51 19.18 -8.38
CA THR A 24 -7.53 19.78 -9.31
C THR A 24 -7.97 21.08 -9.97
N ASP A 25 -9.18 21.57 -9.69
CA ASP A 25 -9.67 22.94 -10.01
C ASP A 25 -11.20 23.06 -9.80
N ALA A 26 -11.88 21.93 -9.57
CA ALA A 26 -13.28 21.85 -9.23
C ALA A 26 -13.59 22.55 -7.89
N ALA A 27 -14.87 22.90 -7.68
CA ALA A 27 -15.34 23.38 -6.39
C ALA A 27 -14.98 22.36 -5.30
N LEU A 28 -14.37 22.84 -4.22
CA LEU A 28 -13.93 21.98 -3.12
C LEU A 28 -15.14 21.22 -2.55
N PRO A 29 -15.01 19.90 -2.30
CA PRO A 29 -16.09 19.13 -1.72
C PRO A 29 -16.51 19.73 -0.36
N PRO A 30 -17.82 19.82 -0.08
CA PRO A 30 -18.29 20.27 1.23
C PRO A 30 -17.90 19.26 2.31
N GLU A 31 -17.86 19.73 3.57
CA GLU A 31 -17.61 18.85 4.73
C GLU A 31 -18.73 17.79 4.82
N PRO A 32 -18.40 16.48 4.90
CA PRO A 32 -19.38 15.42 5.00
C PRO A 32 -20.34 15.56 6.19
N LEU A 33 -21.63 15.34 5.94
CA LEU A 33 -22.65 15.23 6.99
C LEU A 33 -22.28 14.08 7.93
N GLY A 34 -22.12 14.37 9.23
CA GLY A 34 -21.86 13.36 10.26
C GLY A 34 -20.47 13.38 10.88
N LEU A 35 -19.51 14.15 10.34
CA LEU A 35 -18.18 14.34 10.96
C LEU A 35 -18.24 15.01 12.34
N ALA A 36 -19.27 15.85 12.56
CA ALA A 36 -19.49 16.55 13.83
C ALA A 36 -20.25 15.73 14.90
N ALA A 37 -20.66 14.50 14.61
CA ALA A 37 -21.66 13.78 15.41
C ALA A 37 -21.08 12.59 16.18
N LYS A 38 -20.14 12.85 17.12
CA LYS A 38 -20.00 12.21 18.45
C LYS A 38 -18.72 12.64 19.16
N LYS A 39 -18.81 12.98 20.45
CA LYS A 39 -17.67 12.96 21.39
C LYS A 39 -17.06 11.55 21.34
N GLY A 40 -15.90 11.37 20.73
CA GLY A 40 -15.31 10.03 20.65
C GLY A 40 -14.00 9.88 19.89
N ASP A 41 -13.80 10.62 18.79
CA ASP A 41 -12.56 10.49 18.00
C ASP A 41 -11.74 11.77 18.03
N GLU A 42 -10.83 11.85 19.01
CA GLU A 42 -9.86 12.95 19.16
C GLU A 42 -9.07 13.19 17.86
N LEU A 43 -8.77 12.12 17.11
CA LEU A 43 -8.05 12.21 15.84
C LEU A 43 -8.87 12.90 14.74
N VAL A 44 -10.18 12.63 14.65
CA VAL A 44 -11.07 13.32 13.69
C VAL A 44 -11.19 14.80 14.05
N HIS A 45 -11.37 15.12 15.33
CA HIS A 45 -11.44 16.51 15.79
C HIS A 45 -10.15 17.27 15.50
N TRP A 46 -9.01 16.66 15.83
CA TRP A 46 -7.69 17.20 15.51
C TRP A 46 -7.56 17.48 14.00
N ALA A 47 -7.92 16.52 13.15
CA ALA A 47 -7.80 16.70 11.71
C ALA A 47 -8.73 17.79 11.16
N LEU A 48 -9.96 17.90 11.68
CA LEU A 48 -10.89 18.96 11.31
C LEU A 48 -10.39 20.33 11.73
N ASP A 49 -9.88 20.46 12.95
CA ASP A 49 -9.34 21.73 13.46
C ASP A 49 -8.09 22.15 12.67
N ARG A 50 -7.22 21.20 12.31
CA ARG A 50 -6.08 21.46 11.42
C ARG A 50 -6.56 21.88 10.03
N LEU A 51 -7.48 21.15 9.42
CA LEU A 51 -8.01 21.47 8.10
C LEU A 51 -8.65 22.88 8.05
N ARG A 52 -9.41 23.27 9.08
CA ARG A 52 -10.02 24.61 9.20
C ARG A 52 -8.99 25.73 9.30
N SER A 53 -7.78 25.43 9.77
CA SER A 53 -6.68 26.39 9.86
C SER A 53 -5.89 26.55 8.54
N VAL A 54 -6.06 25.65 7.56
CA VAL A 54 -5.35 25.72 6.29
C VAL A 54 -5.98 26.78 5.38
N PRO A 55 -5.21 27.81 4.94
CA PRO A 55 -5.70 28.77 3.96
C PRO A 55 -6.10 28.09 2.65
N ARG A 56 -7.25 28.45 2.08
CA ARG A 56 -7.74 27.87 0.81
C ARG A 56 -7.00 28.39 -0.42
N GLU A 57 -6.34 29.54 -0.30
CA GLU A 57 -5.57 30.16 -1.37
C GLU A 57 -4.15 30.49 -0.87
N PRO A 58 -3.11 30.34 -1.71
CA PRO A 58 -3.18 29.82 -3.08
C PRO A 58 -3.43 28.29 -3.11
N LYS A 59 -4.18 27.82 -4.12
CA LYS A 59 -4.59 26.41 -4.24
C LYS A 59 -3.46 25.39 -4.13
N ASP A 60 -2.29 25.68 -4.71
CA ASP A 60 -1.14 24.78 -4.68
C ASP A 60 -0.61 24.59 -3.25
N ALA A 61 -0.61 25.66 -2.45
CA ALA A 61 -0.26 25.59 -1.03
C ALA A 61 -1.30 24.82 -0.23
N PHE A 62 -2.59 25.07 -0.50
CA PHE A 62 -3.68 24.30 0.12
C PHE A 62 -3.54 22.79 -0.15
N CYS A 63 -3.31 22.38 -1.40
CA CYS A 63 -3.15 20.97 -1.75
C CYS A 63 -1.93 20.33 -1.07
N ARG A 64 -0.80 21.03 -0.96
CA ARG A 64 0.38 20.53 -0.22
C ARG A 64 0.07 20.34 1.27
N GLU A 65 -0.58 21.31 1.91
CA GLU A 65 -0.95 21.23 3.32
C GLU A 65 -1.99 20.12 3.58
N VAL A 66 -2.97 19.94 2.69
CA VAL A 66 -3.94 18.83 2.78
C VAL A 66 -3.25 17.48 2.60
N SER A 67 -2.32 17.36 1.65
CA SER A 67 -1.53 16.14 1.46
C SER A 67 -0.73 15.79 2.73
N GLY A 68 -0.03 16.77 3.32
CA GLY A 68 0.68 16.59 4.59
C GLY A 68 -0.26 16.21 5.75
N LEU A 69 -1.43 16.85 5.83
CA LEU A 69 -2.45 16.54 6.83
C LEU A 69 -3.01 15.12 6.65
N LEU A 70 -3.25 14.67 5.42
CA LEU A 70 -3.70 13.32 5.10
C LEU A 70 -2.66 12.27 5.50
N ALA A 71 -1.39 12.48 5.16
CA ALA A 71 -0.30 11.60 5.56
C ALA A 71 -0.18 11.52 7.10
N GLU A 72 -0.26 12.66 7.79
CA GLU A 72 -0.20 12.70 9.25
C GLU A 72 -1.43 12.04 9.89
N PHE A 73 -2.63 12.27 9.36
CA PHE A 73 -3.85 11.62 9.81
C PHE A 73 -3.77 10.10 9.69
N ARG A 74 -3.34 9.60 8.52
CA ARG A 74 -3.14 8.17 8.28
C ARG A 74 -2.11 7.59 9.24
N SER A 75 -0.96 8.25 9.41
CA SER A 75 0.09 7.83 10.34
C SER A 75 -0.41 7.70 11.79
N ARG A 76 -1.18 8.68 12.27
CA ARG A 76 -1.76 8.68 13.63
C ARG A 76 -2.86 7.64 13.83
N ARG A 77 -3.47 7.14 12.75
CA ARG A 77 -4.58 6.18 12.80
C ARG A 77 -4.14 4.79 13.30
N SER A 78 -2.93 4.36 12.95
CA SER A 78 -2.37 3.10 13.46
C SER A 78 -0.85 3.02 13.28
N PRO A 79 -0.11 2.27 14.13
CA PRO A 79 1.32 2.07 13.96
C PRO A 79 1.69 1.40 12.62
N TRP A 80 0.82 0.53 12.11
CA TRP A 80 0.98 -0.08 10.79
C TRP A 80 0.91 0.96 9.67
N ASN A 81 -0.03 1.92 9.72
CA ASN A 81 -0.09 3.01 8.74
C ASN A 81 1.20 3.82 8.76
N ALA A 82 1.67 4.15 9.96
CA ALA A 82 2.88 4.93 10.13
C ALA A 82 4.10 4.20 9.54
N ALA A 83 4.21 2.88 9.71
CA ALA A 83 5.27 2.07 9.11
C ALA A 83 5.15 1.97 7.58
N ALA A 84 3.93 1.80 7.04
CA ALA A 84 3.72 1.77 5.59
C ALA A 84 4.16 3.09 4.95
N LEU A 85 3.76 4.21 5.56
CA LEU A 85 4.11 5.53 5.04
C LEU A 85 5.62 5.78 5.10
N ARG A 86 6.28 5.48 6.23
CA ARG A 86 7.74 5.64 6.35
C ARG A 86 8.54 4.74 5.41
N LEU A 87 8.00 3.57 5.08
CA LEU A 87 8.72 2.58 4.28
C LEU A 87 8.49 2.75 2.77
N LEU A 88 7.27 3.08 2.34
CA LEU A 88 6.82 2.87 0.95
C LEU A 88 6.13 4.08 0.30
N ASP A 89 5.89 5.19 1.02
CA ASP A 89 5.17 6.37 0.48
C ASP A 89 6.03 7.21 -0.48
N ASP A 90 7.32 6.93 -0.58
CA ASP A 90 8.25 7.62 -1.49
C ASP A 90 8.59 6.80 -2.74
N THR A 91 8.22 5.51 -2.80
CA THR A 91 8.52 4.62 -3.92
C THR A 91 7.25 4.16 -4.64
N TYR A 92 7.36 3.86 -5.94
CA TYR A 92 6.21 3.42 -6.74
C TYR A 92 5.73 2.02 -6.33
N THR A 93 4.79 2.00 -5.38
CA THR A 93 4.32 0.79 -4.71
C THR A 93 2.80 0.69 -4.63
N PHE A 94 2.31 -0.54 -4.54
CA PHE A 94 0.93 -0.84 -4.19
C PHE A 94 0.90 -1.59 -2.85
N VAL A 95 0.15 -1.06 -1.89
CA VAL A 95 -0.08 -1.69 -0.60
C VAL A 95 -1.57 -1.71 -0.33
N ALA A 96 -2.13 -2.91 -0.20
CA ALA A 96 -3.53 -3.07 0.12
C ALA A 96 -3.77 -4.35 0.93
N THR A 97 -4.90 -4.36 1.63
CA THR A 97 -5.36 -5.53 2.39
C THR A 97 -6.82 -5.78 2.09
N GLY A 98 -7.18 -7.06 2.04
CA GLY A 98 -8.56 -7.50 1.86
C GLY A 98 -8.92 -8.62 2.83
N PRO A 99 -10.21 -8.96 2.91
CA PRO A 99 -10.72 -9.97 3.82
C PRO A 99 -10.43 -11.42 3.38
N ARG A 100 -10.38 -12.28 4.40
CA ARG A 100 -10.38 -13.75 4.46
C ARG A 100 -11.59 -14.49 3.87
N GLN A 101 -12.05 -14.31 2.61
CA GLN A 101 -13.40 -14.79 2.22
C GLN A 101 -13.50 -16.18 1.58
N HIS A 102 -12.44 -16.68 0.93
CA HIS A 102 -12.47 -17.96 0.23
C HIS A 102 -11.63 -19.03 0.95
N GLU A 103 -11.74 -20.30 0.55
CA GLU A 103 -10.82 -21.34 1.02
C GLU A 103 -9.45 -21.18 0.35
N ASP A 104 -9.46 -20.97 -0.97
CA ASP A 104 -8.28 -20.66 -1.75
C ASP A 104 -7.97 -19.15 -1.73
N TRP A 105 -6.86 -18.78 -1.09
CA TRP A 105 -6.40 -17.40 -0.90
C TRP A 105 -6.09 -16.66 -2.21
N ALA A 106 -5.83 -17.38 -3.30
CA ALA A 106 -5.55 -16.75 -4.58
C ALA A 106 -6.71 -15.87 -5.09
N HIS A 107 -7.96 -16.25 -4.78
CA HIS A 107 -9.15 -15.48 -5.16
C HIS A 107 -9.20 -14.12 -4.45
N ASP A 108 -8.69 -14.03 -3.23
CA ASP A 108 -8.75 -12.80 -2.44
C ASP A 108 -7.56 -11.90 -2.71
N VAL A 109 -6.39 -12.47 -3.01
CA VAL A 109 -5.30 -11.70 -3.62
C VAL A 109 -5.79 -11.06 -4.90
N HIS A 110 -6.46 -11.83 -5.77
CA HIS A 110 -7.01 -11.30 -7.01
C HIS A 110 -8.03 -10.19 -6.76
N ALA A 111 -8.92 -10.35 -5.78
CA ALA A 111 -9.86 -9.30 -5.39
C ALA A 111 -9.17 -8.03 -4.86
N VAL A 112 -8.08 -8.17 -4.09
CA VAL A 112 -7.27 -7.05 -3.61
C VAL A 112 -6.57 -6.33 -4.76
N LEU A 113 -5.94 -7.06 -5.68
CA LEU A 113 -5.30 -6.50 -6.88
C LEU A 113 -6.30 -5.73 -7.76
N HIS A 114 -7.53 -6.24 -7.88
CA HIS A 114 -8.63 -5.57 -8.59
C HIS A 114 -9.35 -4.49 -7.78
N ARG A 115 -8.98 -4.30 -6.51
CA ARG A 115 -9.57 -3.32 -5.59
C ARG A 115 -11.08 -3.49 -5.43
N THR A 116 -11.57 -4.72 -5.54
CA THR A 116 -13.00 -5.06 -5.41
C THR A 116 -13.44 -5.27 -3.96
N VAL A 117 -12.49 -5.29 -3.04
CA VAL A 117 -12.70 -5.45 -1.60
C VAL A 117 -12.07 -4.30 -0.83
N ALA A 118 -12.68 -3.95 0.30
CA ALA A 118 -12.13 -3.00 1.26
C ALA A 118 -11.36 -3.74 2.36
N ASP A 119 -10.38 -3.08 2.96
CA ASP A 119 -9.69 -3.64 4.11
C ASP A 119 -10.66 -3.78 5.31
N PRO A 120 -10.75 -4.97 5.93
CA PRO A 120 -11.71 -5.25 7.01
C PRO A 120 -11.47 -4.44 8.30
N ARG A 121 -10.25 -3.99 8.53
CA ARG A 121 -9.82 -3.13 9.66
C ARG A 121 -9.49 -1.71 9.19
N GLY A 122 -9.76 -1.43 7.91
CA GLY A 122 -9.40 -0.31 7.04
C GLY A 122 -8.08 0.41 7.33
N TRP A 123 -7.03 -0.29 6.97
CA TRP A 123 -5.68 0.24 6.92
C TRP A 123 -5.48 1.18 5.73
N VAL A 124 -4.35 1.88 5.72
CA VAL A 124 -3.94 2.71 4.58
C VAL A 124 -3.79 1.83 3.35
N ARG A 125 -4.29 2.34 2.22
CA ARG A 125 -3.99 1.80 0.90
C ARG A 125 -3.02 2.74 0.21
N LEU A 126 -1.80 2.27 -0.09
CA LEU A 126 -0.88 2.99 -0.98
C LEU A 126 -1.17 2.53 -2.40
N ASP A 127 -1.56 3.47 -3.26
CA ASP A 127 -2.00 3.17 -4.62
C ASP A 127 -1.77 4.40 -5.49
N TRP A 128 -0.55 4.52 -6.04
CA TRP A 128 -0.16 5.65 -6.89
C TRP A 128 -1.05 5.81 -8.12
N ASP A 129 -1.58 4.70 -8.64
CA ASP A 129 -2.45 4.71 -9.81
C ASP A 129 -3.93 4.85 -9.48
N ARG A 130 -4.30 5.23 -8.26
CA ARG A 130 -5.71 5.20 -7.84
C ARG A 130 -6.67 5.99 -8.74
N LEU A 131 -6.17 7.08 -9.34
CA LEU A 131 -6.91 7.92 -10.29
C LEU A 131 -6.47 7.71 -11.76
N ASN A 132 -5.60 6.74 -12.02
CA ASN A 132 -5.05 6.54 -13.35
C ASN A 132 -6.16 6.16 -14.35
N PRO A 133 -6.36 6.92 -15.45
CA PRO A 133 -7.44 6.67 -16.40
C PRO A 133 -7.33 5.31 -17.11
N ALA A 134 -6.14 4.68 -17.11
CA ALA A 134 -5.92 3.31 -17.58
C ALA A 134 -6.91 2.31 -16.96
N ARG A 135 -7.38 2.57 -15.74
CA ARG A 135 -8.34 1.69 -15.04
C ARG A 135 -9.68 1.52 -15.72
N ARG A 136 -10.03 2.42 -16.64
CA ARG A 136 -11.27 2.29 -17.43
C ARG A 136 -11.18 1.12 -18.43
N THR A 137 -9.98 0.81 -18.91
CA THR A 137 -9.73 -0.29 -19.84
C THR A 137 -9.15 -1.51 -19.13
N MET A 138 -8.29 -1.30 -18.13
CA MET A 138 -7.68 -2.36 -17.33
C MET A 138 -7.96 -2.15 -15.84
N PRO A 139 -9.03 -2.75 -15.30
CA PRO A 139 -9.47 -2.51 -13.92
C PRO A 139 -8.40 -2.76 -12.84
N ALA A 140 -7.45 -3.67 -13.10
CA ALA A 140 -6.37 -3.99 -12.17
C ALA A 140 -5.12 -3.11 -12.32
N TYR A 141 -5.07 -2.17 -13.27
CA TYR A 141 -3.87 -1.35 -13.57
C TYR A 141 -3.19 -0.82 -12.28
N PRO A 142 -1.86 -0.99 -12.15
CA PRO A 142 -0.90 -1.43 -13.18
C PRO A 142 -0.76 -2.96 -13.33
N PHE A 143 -1.58 -3.75 -12.66
CA PHE A 143 -1.50 -5.21 -12.71
C PHE A 143 -2.20 -5.80 -13.94
N ASP A 144 -1.66 -6.92 -14.41
CA ASP A 144 -2.29 -7.93 -15.28
C ASP A 144 -2.03 -9.33 -14.66
N PRO A 145 -2.62 -9.63 -13.48
CA PRO A 145 -2.29 -10.84 -12.76
C PRO A 145 -2.89 -12.06 -13.49
N PRO A 146 -2.25 -13.25 -13.37
CA PRO A 146 -2.84 -14.46 -13.91
C PRO A 146 -4.17 -14.78 -13.21
N ASP A 147 -4.99 -15.60 -13.87
CA ASP A 147 -6.21 -16.16 -13.28
C ASP A 147 -5.92 -16.75 -11.88
N PRO A 148 -6.82 -16.58 -10.88
CA PRO A 148 -6.63 -17.11 -9.53
C PRO A 148 -6.19 -18.58 -9.49
N ALA A 149 -6.67 -19.42 -10.40
CA ALA A 149 -6.29 -20.84 -10.46
C ALA A 149 -4.84 -21.07 -10.90
N LEU A 150 -4.23 -20.10 -11.61
CA LEU A 150 -2.86 -20.15 -12.10
C LEU A 150 -1.89 -19.35 -11.22
N LEU A 151 -2.41 -18.43 -10.41
CA LEU A 151 -1.62 -17.57 -9.53
C LEU A 151 -0.68 -18.36 -8.60
N PRO A 152 -1.10 -19.44 -7.91
CA PRO A 152 -0.20 -20.24 -7.06
C PRO A 152 0.99 -20.86 -7.82
N ALA A 153 0.87 -21.10 -9.12
CA ALA A 153 1.96 -21.68 -9.91
C ALA A 153 3.09 -20.68 -10.21
N ARG A 154 2.85 -19.38 -9.98
CA ARG A 154 3.82 -18.29 -10.18
C ARG A 154 4.25 -17.61 -8.88
N LEU A 155 3.86 -18.17 -7.74
CA LEU A 155 4.18 -17.67 -6.42
C LEU A 155 4.92 -18.73 -5.62
N TYR A 156 5.92 -18.28 -4.88
CA TYR A 156 6.78 -19.15 -4.09
C TYR A 156 6.64 -18.81 -2.60
N PRO A 157 6.55 -19.81 -1.71
CA PRO A 157 6.44 -19.56 -0.28
C PRO A 157 7.70 -18.90 0.26
N LEU A 158 7.54 -18.01 1.24
CA LEU A 158 8.63 -17.36 1.96
C LEU A 158 8.60 -17.68 3.45
N GLU A 159 9.79 -17.80 4.02
CA GLU A 159 9.97 -17.69 5.46
C GLU A 159 9.74 -16.23 5.91
N ALA A 160 9.31 -16.05 7.16
CA ALA A 160 8.88 -14.76 7.68
C ALA A 160 9.97 -13.68 7.57
N GLU A 161 11.22 -13.99 7.94
CA GLU A 161 12.32 -13.02 7.86
C GLU A 161 12.69 -12.66 6.41
N ALA A 162 12.53 -13.60 5.48
CA ALA A 162 12.72 -13.31 4.05
C ALA A 162 11.59 -12.44 3.50
N ALA A 163 10.34 -12.62 3.97
CA ALA A 163 9.24 -11.72 3.63
C ALA A 163 9.48 -10.29 4.17
N VAL A 164 10.03 -10.16 5.38
CA VAL A 164 10.45 -8.85 5.94
C VAL A 164 11.53 -8.22 5.06
N ALA A 165 12.55 -8.99 4.67
CA ALA A 165 13.62 -8.51 3.80
C ALA A 165 13.12 -8.08 2.41
N ALA A 166 12.25 -8.89 1.79
CA ALA A 166 11.62 -8.58 0.50
C ALA A 166 10.79 -7.30 0.56
N LEU A 167 10.01 -7.11 1.64
CA LEU A 167 9.24 -5.88 1.83
C LEU A 167 10.14 -4.67 2.09
N ALA A 168 11.24 -4.83 2.84
CA ALA A 168 12.16 -3.74 3.12
C ALA A 168 12.85 -3.20 1.86
N ILE A 169 13.24 -4.07 0.91
CA ILE A 169 13.87 -3.64 -0.35
C ILE A 169 12.91 -2.94 -1.31
N MET A 170 11.59 -2.95 -1.08
CA MET A 170 10.64 -2.14 -1.85
C MET A 170 10.77 -0.63 -1.57
N ALA A 171 11.55 -0.25 -0.56
CA ALA A 171 11.97 1.14 -0.33
C ALA A 171 13.12 1.57 -1.27
N GLU A 172 13.59 0.69 -2.16
CA GLU A 172 14.55 1.01 -3.21
C GLU A 172 13.86 1.49 -4.50
N GLU A 173 14.59 2.24 -5.33
CA GLU A 173 14.20 2.62 -6.69
C GLU A 173 14.75 1.64 -7.73
N TRP A 174 14.00 1.28 -8.76
CA TRP A 174 14.44 0.23 -9.69
C TRP A 174 15.61 0.61 -10.61
N GLN A 175 15.63 1.83 -11.16
CA GLN A 175 16.65 2.23 -12.15
C GLN A 175 17.74 3.17 -11.62
N ALA A 176 17.47 3.87 -10.51
CA ALA A 176 18.32 4.96 -10.04
C ALA A 176 18.76 4.81 -8.58
N GLU A 177 18.68 3.60 -8.01
CA GLU A 177 19.04 3.38 -6.61
C GLU A 177 20.50 3.73 -6.33
N GLN A 178 20.71 4.86 -5.67
CA GLN A 178 22.04 5.34 -5.26
C GLN A 178 22.47 4.76 -3.89
N ALA A 179 21.52 4.25 -3.11
CA ALA A 179 21.73 3.77 -1.77
C ALA A 179 20.86 2.52 -1.49
N PRO A 180 21.19 1.34 -2.02
CA PRO A 180 20.45 0.11 -1.72
C PRO A 180 20.29 -0.09 -0.20
N VAL A 181 19.19 -0.68 0.26
CA VAL A 181 18.84 -0.80 1.69
C VAL A 181 19.97 -1.41 2.51
N ARG A 182 20.68 -2.41 1.97
CA ARG A 182 21.87 -3.01 2.60
C ARG A 182 22.97 -2.02 2.99
N SER A 183 23.03 -0.88 2.32
CA SER A 183 24.04 0.17 2.49
C SER A 183 23.53 1.42 3.22
N ARG A 184 22.21 1.53 3.44
CA ARG A 184 21.61 2.72 4.05
C ARG A 184 21.90 2.78 5.56
N PRO A 185 22.20 3.98 6.11
CA PRO A 185 22.41 4.13 7.55
C PRO A 185 21.15 3.83 8.38
N ASN A 186 19.96 3.95 7.78
CA ASN A 186 18.68 3.63 8.41
C ASN A 186 18.16 2.21 8.08
N ARG A 187 19.00 1.30 7.58
CA ARG A 187 18.63 -0.08 7.23
C ARG A 187 17.78 -0.77 8.30
N ASP A 188 18.24 -0.75 9.54
CA ASP A 188 17.57 -1.45 10.64
C ASP A 188 16.17 -0.86 10.93
N ALA A 189 15.99 0.44 10.69
CA ALA A 189 14.69 1.09 10.80
C ALA A 189 13.73 0.66 9.68
N LEU A 190 14.22 0.54 8.43
CA LEU A 190 13.43 0.05 7.30
C LEU A 190 13.01 -1.41 7.51
N VAL A 191 13.92 -2.26 7.98
CA VAL A 191 13.63 -3.65 8.34
C VAL A 191 12.63 -3.74 9.51
N ALA A 192 12.75 -2.87 10.50
CA ALA A 192 11.81 -2.81 11.61
C ALA A 192 10.41 -2.36 11.17
N ASP A 193 10.32 -1.38 10.27
CA ASP A 193 9.04 -0.95 9.69
C ASP A 193 8.41 -2.07 8.86
N ALA A 194 9.18 -2.76 8.01
CA ALA A 194 8.71 -3.93 7.26
C ALA A 194 8.20 -5.05 8.19
N ARG A 195 8.91 -5.33 9.29
CA ARG A 195 8.46 -6.31 10.29
C ARG A 195 7.16 -5.87 10.95
N LEU A 196 7.09 -4.61 11.39
CA LEU A 196 5.89 -4.06 12.00
C LEU A 196 4.68 -4.16 11.04
N LEU A 197 4.89 -3.95 9.74
CA LEU A 197 3.85 -4.14 8.72
C LEU A 197 3.34 -5.58 8.65
N LEU A 198 4.25 -6.55 8.58
CA LEU A 198 3.87 -7.96 8.48
C LEU A 198 3.31 -8.52 9.80
N ASP A 199 3.67 -7.95 10.95
CA ASP A 199 3.12 -8.32 12.27
C ASP A 199 1.60 -8.16 12.34
N ARG A 200 1.00 -7.32 11.47
CA ARG A 200 -0.46 -7.20 11.32
C ARG A 200 -1.13 -8.56 11.10
N TYR A 201 -0.51 -9.40 10.28
CA TYR A 201 -1.06 -10.70 9.89
C TYR A 201 -0.85 -11.77 10.97
N GLY A 202 -0.08 -11.45 12.02
CA GLY A 202 0.17 -12.30 13.17
C GLY A 202 1.19 -13.41 12.90
N PRO A 203 1.60 -14.12 13.97
CA PRO A 203 2.69 -15.10 13.90
C PRO A 203 2.37 -16.36 13.08
N GLY A 204 1.08 -16.61 12.79
CA GLY A 204 0.63 -17.73 11.97
C GLY A 204 0.46 -17.37 10.48
N ALA A 205 0.80 -16.15 10.08
CA ALA A 205 0.72 -15.75 8.69
C ALA A 205 1.69 -16.56 7.82
N ARG A 206 1.25 -16.84 6.60
CA ARG A 206 2.06 -17.44 5.55
C ARG A 206 2.37 -16.38 4.51
N TYR A 207 3.53 -16.48 3.89
CA TYR A 207 4.03 -15.48 2.96
C TYR A 207 4.34 -16.10 1.60
N TRP A 208 4.11 -15.34 0.55
CA TRP A 208 4.47 -15.70 -0.82
C TRP A 208 5.09 -14.51 -1.55
N THR A 209 5.86 -14.80 -2.58
CA THR A 209 6.44 -13.80 -3.48
C THR A 209 6.43 -14.30 -4.92
N ASN A 210 6.44 -13.37 -5.87
CA ASN A 210 6.70 -13.68 -7.28
C ASN A 210 8.21 -13.75 -7.59
N ALA A 211 9.10 -13.47 -6.63
CA ALA A 211 10.55 -13.56 -6.80
C ALA A 211 11.01 -15.01 -7.10
N THR A 212 11.69 -15.19 -8.22
CA THR A 212 12.14 -16.51 -8.69
C THR A 212 13.23 -17.13 -7.82
N ALA A 213 13.99 -16.32 -7.07
CA ALA A 213 14.95 -16.81 -6.07
C ALA A 213 14.28 -17.70 -5.01
N ALA A 214 13.01 -17.42 -4.69
CA ALA A 214 12.24 -18.19 -3.71
C ALA A 214 11.82 -19.58 -4.22
N ALA A 215 11.98 -19.87 -5.52
CA ALA A 215 11.61 -21.16 -6.10
C ALA A 215 12.48 -22.32 -5.59
N SER A 216 13.76 -22.05 -5.31
CA SER A 216 14.72 -23.04 -4.81
C SER A 216 15.01 -22.92 -3.32
N ASP A 217 14.77 -21.75 -2.73
CA ASP A 217 15.09 -21.43 -1.34
C ASP A 217 14.01 -20.51 -0.76
N PRO A 218 13.20 -20.93 0.23
CA PRO A 218 12.17 -20.07 0.82
C PRO A 218 12.72 -18.92 1.68
N ALA A 219 14.04 -18.86 1.92
CA ALA A 219 14.70 -17.83 2.71
C ALA A 219 15.84 -17.10 1.96
N PRO A 220 15.61 -16.59 0.73
CA PRO A 220 16.67 -15.96 -0.03
C PRO A 220 17.06 -14.62 0.62
N ASP A 221 18.35 -14.26 0.52
CA ASP A 221 18.87 -13.01 1.07
C ASP A 221 18.53 -11.80 0.17
N PHE A 222 17.29 -11.32 0.27
CA PHE A 222 16.82 -10.16 -0.48
C PHE A 222 17.60 -8.89 -0.17
N LEU A 223 18.13 -8.71 1.05
CA LEU A 223 18.93 -7.53 1.39
C LEU A 223 20.26 -7.53 0.63
N ALA A 224 20.91 -8.70 0.51
CA ALA A 224 22.13 -8.83 -0.27
C ALA A 224 21.89 -8.51 -1.75
N SER A 225 20.82 -9.05 -2.34
CA SER A 225 20.48 -8.83 -3.75
C SER A 225 20.00 -7.40 -4.03
N GLY A 226 19.16 -6.84 -3.16
CA GLY A 226 18.41 -5.60 -3.42
C GLY A 226 17.31 -5.80 -4.45
N LEU A 227 16.58 -4.73 -4.73
CA LEU A 227 15.42 -4.74 -5.64
C LEU A 227 15.84 -5.05 -7.08
N GLN A 228 16.82 -4.31 -7.61
CA GLN A 228 17.36 -4.52 -8.95
C GLN A 228 17.98 -5.91 -9.16
N GLY A 229 18.45 -6.56 -8.08
CA GLY A 229 19.03 -7.90 -8.13
C GLY A 229 18.01 -9.04 -8.05
N THR A 230 16.72 -8.72 -7.93
CA THR A 230 15.66 -9.71 -7.66
C THR A 230 14.79 -9.90 -8.90
N ALA A 231 15.01 -11.00 -9.63
CA ALA A 231 14.16 -11.40 -10.75
C ALA A 231 12.84 -12.03 -10.27
N SER A 232 11.74 -11.74 -10.96
CA SER A 232 10.40 -12.19 -10.57
C SER A 232 9.57 -12.72 -11.76
N HIS A 233 8.43 -13.35 -11.45
CA HIS A 233 7.35 -13.49 -12.41
C HIS A 233 6.55 -12.18 -12.45
N CYS A 234 6.71 -11.40 -13.52
CA CYS A 234 6.03 -10.12 -13.70
C CYS A 234 4.50 -10.29 -13.71
N PHE A 235 3.81 -9.55 -12.83
CA PHE A 235 2.34 -9.45 -12.77
C PHE A 235 1.84 -8.06 -13.18
N HIS A 236 2.74 -7.15 -13.55
CA HIS A 236 2.40 -5.88 -14.17
C HIS A 236 1.93 -6.07 -15.62
N THR A 237 1.16 -5.09 -16.11
CA THR A 237 0.81 -5.01 -17.53
C THR A 237 2.03 -4.69 -18.40
N HIS A 238 2.01 -5.16 -19.64
CA HIS A 238 2.96 -4.76 -20.68
C HIS A 238 2.45 -3.57 -21.53
N GLU A 239 1.24 -3.06 -21.25
CA GLU A 239 0.69 -1.94 -22.02
C GLU A 239 1.34 -0.62 -21.59
N TYR A 240 1.87 0.11 -22.57
CA TYR A 240 2.30 1.49 -22.39
C TYR A 240 1.08 2.41 -22.30
N ILE A 241 0.67 2.75 -21.08
CA ILE A 241 -0.51 3.59 -20.83
C ILE A 241 -0.13 4.81 -20.00
N ALA A 242 -0.71 5.95 -20.37
CA ALA A 242 -0.52 7.23 -19.66
C ALA A 242 0.94 7.69 -19.57
N GLY A 243 1.79 7.24 -20.50
CA GLY A 243 3.19 7.66 -20.59
C GLY A 243 4.16 6.84 -19.74
N LEU A 244 3.69 5.81 -19.04
CA LEU A 244 4.50 4.95 -18.17
C LEU A 244 4.78 3.61 -18.85
N ASP A 245 6.05 3.23 -18.90
CA ASP A 245 6.49 1.88 -19.25
C ASP A 245 6.90 1.13 -17.97
N ILE A 246 6.23 0.02 -17.68
CA ILE A 246 6.50 -0.81 -16.50
C ILE A 246 7.30 -2.02 -16.94
N PHE A 247 8.51 -2.16 -16.41
CA PHE A 247 9.49 -3.14 -16.91
C PHE A 247 9.80 -4.25 -15.91
N GLU A 248 9.57 -4.04 -14.61
CA GLU A 248 9.78 -5.03 -13.56
C GLU A 248 8.78 -4.84 -12.41
N ASP A 249 8.59 -5.90 -11.64
CA ASP A 249 7.88 -5.81 -10.37
C ASP A 249 8.40 -6.81 -9.31
N LEU A 250 8.12 -6.51 -8.05
CA LEU A 250 8.37 -7.42 -6.93
C LEU A 250 7.20 -7.38 -5.97
N GLY A 251 6.72 -8.56 -5.60
CA GLY A 251 5.55 -8.73 -4.75
C GLY A 251 5.82 -9.53 -3.48
N VAL A 252 5.13 -9.15 -2.40
CA VAL A 252 4.98 -9.94 -1.19
C VAL A 252 3.49 -10.05 -0.87
N ILE A 253 3.05 -11.27 -0.61
CA ILE A 253 1.68 -11.58 -0.18
C ILE A 253 1.75 -12.16 1.22
N ALA A 254 0.92 -11.65 2.13
CA ALA A 254 0.75 -12.19 3.47
C ALA A 254 -0.68 -12.71 3.65
N VAL A 255 -0.85 -13.95 4.12
CA VAL A 255 -2.18 -14.55 4.32
C VAL A 255 -2.31 -15.12 5.72
N ASN A 256 -3.39 -14.77 6.41
CA ASN A 256 -3.84 -15.46 7.61
C ASN A 256 -5.30 -15.92 7.45
N GLY A 257 -5.93 -16.33 8.55
CA GLY A 257 -7.33 -16.80 8.52
C GLY A 257 -8.38 -15.72 8.32
N GLU A 258 -8.03 -14.44 8.42
CA GLU A 258 -8.97 -13.30 8.42
C GLU A 258 -8.73 -12.29 7.32
N GLU A 259 -7.51 -12.17 6.81
CA GLU A 259 -7.10 -11.15 5.85
C GLU A 259 -5.94 -11.59 4.94
N VAL A 260 -5.81 -10.90 3.81
CA VAL A 260 -4.76 -11.03 2.82
C VAL A 260 -4.13 -9.67 2.57
N GLY A 261 -2.83 -9.58 2.74
CA GLY A 261 -2.00 -8.43 2.40
C GLY A 261 -1.33 -8.59 1.07
N VAL A 262 -1.34 -7.53 0.26
CA VAL A 262 -0.61 -7.45 -1.00
C VAL A 262 0.28 -6.22 -0.96
N PHE A 263 1.57 -6.44 -1.15
CA PHE A 263 2.62 -5.43 -1.20
C PHE A 263 3.36 -5.60 -2.51
N TRP A 264 3.46 -4.56 -3.31
CA TRP A 264 4.07 -4.63 -4.64
C TRP A 264 4.90 -3.39 -4.90
N SER A 265 6.06 -3.55 -5.51
CA SER A 265 6.91 -2.48 -6.03
C SER A 265 7.00 -2.61 -7.55
N PHE A 266 7.02 -1.48 -8.26
CA PHE A 266 7.06 -1.43 -9.72
C PHE A 266 8.26 -0.64 -10.21
N GLY A 267 8.96 -1.21 -11.17
CA GLY A 267 9.94 -0.48 -11.97
C GLY A 267 9.24 0.20 -13.14
N ALA A 268 9.25 1.53 -13.17
CA ALA A 268 8.67 2.30 -14.26
C ALA A 268 9.58 3.44 -14.75
N TYR A 269 9.41 3.83 -16.02
CA TYR A 269 10.09 4.95 -16.68
C TYR A 269 9.11 5.74 -17.57
#